data_AF-A0A1W9HHR3-F1
#
_entry.id   AF-A0A1W9HHR3-F1
#
_cell.length_a   1.000
_cell.length_b   1.000
_cell.length_c   1.000
_cell.angle_alpha   90.00
_cell.angle_beta   90.00
_cell.angle_gamma   90.00
#
_symmetry.space_group_name_H-M   'P 1'
#
loop_
_entity.id
_entity.type
_entity.pdbx_description
1 polymer ?
#
loop_
_entity_poly.entity_id
_entity_poly.type
_entity_poly.pdbx_seq_one_letter_code
_entity_poly.pdbx_strand_id
1 'polypeptide(L)'
;MKKLNILGFFLLVSAFENSAHAWEKILTCDGGSAVVDVNTSERRNVQLVIRDQHVVNYLRPTGAFNTNNNGEIIVSGWQSQGIFQPRDFHGFSNSFTSAHDKTIYVWRDGAGLKIKVEASGTRVGTCGGQCEDPTSSSCEGRCNETYKYEVANWIFRYCI
;
A
#
# COMPACT_ATOMS: atom_id res chain seq x y z
N MET A 1 -66.57 -30.12 -11.19
CA MET A 1 -65.98 -28.95 -11.87
C MET A 1 -64.93 -28.34 -10.95
N LYS A 2 -63.69 -28.19 -11.44
CA LYS A 2 -62.52 -27.64 -10.75
C LYS A 2 -62.60 -26.11 -10.70
N LYS A 3 -62.21 -25.47 -9.59
CA LYS A 3 -61.60 -24.11 -9.58
C LYS A 3 -60.63 -23.99 -8.41
N LEU A 4 -59.35 -23.93 -8.77
CA LEU A 4 -58.18 -23.68 -7.94
C LEU A 4 -57.88 -22.18 -8.06
N ASN A 5 -57.91 -21.41 -6.97
CA ASN A 5 -57.47 -20.01 -6.96
C ASN A 5 -56.18 -19.91 -6.17
N ILE A 6 -55.05 -19.92 -6.88
CA ILE A 6 -53.74 -19.56 -6.36
C ILE A 6 -53.56 -18.06 -6.67
N LEU A 7 -53.72 -17.20 -5.66
CA LEU A 7 -53.24 -15.82 -5.74
C LEU A 7 -51.73 -15.86 -5.49
N GLY A 8 -50.96 -15.80 -6.58
CA GLY A 8 -49.51 -15.63 -6.54
C GLY A 8 -49.18 -14.18 -6.16
N PHE A 9 -48.60 -13.99 -4.98
CA PHE A 9 -48.01 -12.73 -4.55
C PHE A 9 -46.55 -12.70 -5.03
N PHE A 10 -46.31 -12.10 -6.20
CA PHE A 10 -44.95 -11.83 -6.69
C PHE A 10 -44.40 -10.60 -5.96
N LEU A 11 -43.60 -10.82 -4.91
CA LEU A 11 -42.74 -9.79 -4.35
C LEU A 11 -41.51 -9.64 -5.27
N LEU A 12 -41.49 -8.56 -6.04
CA LEU A 12 -40.27 -8.04 -6.66
C LEU A 12 -39.34 -7.56 -5.54
N VAL A 13 -38.35 -8.38 -5.19
CA VAL A 13 -37.23 -7.94 -4.36
C VAL A 13 -36.26 -7.20 -5.28
N SER A 14 -36.33 -5.88 -5.26
CA SER A 14 -35.29 -5.04 -5.84
C SER A 14 -34.02 -5.18 -5.01
N ALA A 15 -33.12 -6.07 -5.41
CA ALA A 15 -31.77 -6.10 -4.85
C ALA A 15 -31.03 -4.84 -5.30
N PHE A 16 -30.97 -3.83 -4.43
CA PHE A 16 -29.94 -2.81 -4.54
C PHE A 16 -28.60 -3.51 -4.28
N GLU A 17 -27.93 -3.94 -5.34
CA GLU A 17 -26.50 -4.26 -5.30
C GLU A 17 -25.78 -2.96 -4.96
N ASN A 18 -25.62 -2.71 -3.66
CA ASN A 18 -24.53 -1.87 -3.19
C ASN A 18 -23.26 -2.57 -3.70
N SER A 19 -22.72 -2.07 -4.81
CA SER A 19 -21.40 -2.43 -5.31
C SER A 19 -20.36 -1.93 -4.31
N ALA A 20 -20.37 -2.51 -3.11
CA ALA A 20 -19.27 -2.44 -2.17
C ALA A 20 -18.07 -2.98 -2.92
N HIS A 21 -17.10 -2.11 -3.18
CA HIS A 21 -15.86 -2.47 -3.86
C HIS A 21 -15.31 -3.75 -3.25
N ALA A 22 -15.46 -4.87 -3.97
CA ALA A 22 -14.96 -6.14 -3.48
C ALA A 22 -13.43 -6.11 -3.62
N TRP A 23 -12.75 -6.55 -2.57
CA TRP A 23 -11.31 -6.77 -2.59
C TRP A 23 -11.09 -8.26 -2.85
N GLU A 24 -10.25 -8.57 -3.83
CA GLU A 24 -9.86 -9.93 -4.18
C GLU A 24 -8.40 -10.12 -3.78
N LYS A 25 -8.16 -11.19 -3.03
CA LYS A 25 -6.81 -11.58 -2.63
C LYS A 25 -6.05 -12.16 -3.82
N ILE A 26 -4.88 -11.60 -4.10
CA ILE A 26 -4.01 -12.02 -5.21
C ILE A 26 -2.73 -12.69 -4.69
N LEU A 27 -2.21 -12.32 -3.52
CA LEU A 27 -1.04 -12.97 -2.91
C LEU A 27 -1.26 -13.21 -1.43
N THR A 28 -0.85 -14.38 -0.94
CA THR A 28 -0.66 -14.67 0.48
C THR A 28 0.79 -15.00 0.75
N CYS A 29 1.46 -14.20 1.58
CA CYS A 29 2.86 -14.40 1.92
C CYS A 29 3.04 -14.95 3.34
N ASP A 30 4.03 -15.83 3.51
CA ASP A 30 4.50 -16.39 4.79
C ASP A 30 3.36 -16.79 5.74
N GLY A 31 2.45 -17.65 5.26
CA GLY A 31 1.33 -18.16 6.05
C GLY A 31 0.23 -17.14 6.36
N GLY A 32 0.19 -16.02 5.64
CA GLY A 32 -0.80 -14.94 5.84
C GLY A 32 -0.27 -13.76 6.65
N SER A 33 1.03 -13.72 6.94
CA SER A 33 1.72 -12.60 7.60
C SER A 33 1.65 -11.32 6.77
N ALA A 34 1.55 -11.44 5.45
CA ALA A 34 1.19 -10.36 4.54
C ALA A 34 0.25 -10.87 3.44
N VAL A 35 -0.67 -10.01 3.00
CA VAL A 35 -1.63 -10.30 1.93
C VAL A 35 -1.71 -9.12 0.97
N VAL A 36 -1.65 -9.39 -0.32
CA VAL A 36 -1.92 -8.38 -1.36
C VAL A 36 -3.33 -8.61 -1.89
N ASP A 37 -4.19 -7.62 -1.74
CA ASP A 37 -5.52 -7.60 -2.34
C ASP A 37 -5.58 -6.55 -3.45
N VAL A 38 -6.42 -6.81 -4.45
CA VAL A 38 -6.74 -5.89 -5.52
C VAL A 38 -8.23 -5.57 -5.48
N ASN A 39 -8.56 -4.31 -5.76
CA ASN A 39 -9.94 -3.90 -5.99
C ASN A 39 -10.49 -4.60 -7.25
N THR A 40 -11.60 -5.32 -7.16
CA THR A 40 -12.12 -6.12 -8.27
C THR A 40 -12.70 -5.31 -9.41
N SER A 41 -13.21 -4.10 -9.14
CA SER A 41 -13.82 -3.25 -10.16
C SER A 41 -12.80 -2.64 -11.11
N GLU A 42 -11.66 -2.19 -10.58
CA GLU A 42 -10.65 -1.46 -11.36
C GLU A 42 -9.38 -2.28 -11.62
N ARG A 43 -9.07 -3.23 -10.75
CA ARG A 43 -7.87 -4.07 -10.80
C ARG A 43 -6.55 -3.28 -10.72
N ARG A 44 -6.57 -1.97 -10.50
CA ARG A 44 -5.38 -1.10 -10.38
C ARG A 44 -5.16 -0.54 -8.98
N ASN A 45 -6.22 -0.43 -8.18
CA ASN A 45 -6.09 -0.17 -6.74
C ASN A 45 -5.65 -1.45 -6.03
N VAL A 46 -4.54 -1.34 -5.32
CA VAL A 46 -3.92 -2.43 -4.58
C VAL A 46 -3.88 -2.07 -3.12
N GLN A 47 -3.98 -3.06 -2.25
CA GLN A 47 -3.62 -2.90 -0.85
C GLN A 47 -2.73 -4.05 -0.40
N LEU A 48 -1.78 -3.72 0.45
CA LEU A 48 -1.01 -4.67 1.23
C LEU A 48 -1.55 -4.65 2.66
N VAL A 49 -2.06 -5.79 3.11
CA VAL A 49 -2.48 -6.03 4.49
C VAL A 49 -1.36 -6.74 5.23
N ILE A 50 -0.79 -6.10 6.25
CA ILE A 50 0.33 -6.62 7.05
C ILE A 50 -0.22 -7.07 8.41
N ARG A 51 0.05 -8.34 8.74
CA ARG A 51 -0.36 -8.97 10.01
C ARG A 51 0.80 -9.32 10.93
N ASP A 52 2.02 -9.37 10.40
CA ASP A 52 3.24 -9.58 11.18
C ASP A 52 3.37 -8.49 12.25
N GLN A 53 3.33 -8.89 13.52
CA GLN A 53 3.31 -7.94 14.64
C GLN A 53 4.62 -7.17 14.80
N HIS A 54 5.76 -7.70 14.35
CA HIS A 54 7.02 -6.95 14.38
C HIS A 54 6.98 -5.79 13.40
N VAL A 55 6.44 -6.02 12.20
CA VAL A 55 6.27 -4.98 11.18
C VAL A 55 5.20 -3.97 11.62
N VAL A 56 4.06 -4.46 12.09
CA VAL A 56 2.96 -3.62 12.58
C VAL A 56 3.40 -2.71 13.72
N ASN A 57 4.14 -3.24 14.71
CA ASN A 57 4.60 -2.43 15.84
C ASN A 57 5.61 -1.34 15.43
N TYR A 58 6.40 -1.57 14.37
CA TYR A 58 7.25 -0.53 13.81
C TYR A 58 6.47 0.53 13.02
N LEU A 59 5.49 0.10 12.22
CA LEU A 59 4.73 0.98 11.32
C LEU A 59 3.63 1.77 12.05
N ARG A 60 2.99 1.21 13.08
CA ARG A 60 1.87 1.83 13.80
C ARG A 60 2.23 3.23 14.36
N PRO A 61 3.37 3.45 15.03
CA PRO A 61 3.74 4.77 15.55
C PRO A 61 3.99 5.83 14.47
N THR A 62 4.18 5.45 13.20
CA THR A 62 4.40 6.43 12.13
C THR A 62 3.10 7.09 11.66
N GLY A 63 1.93 6.62 12.11
CA GLY A 63 0.61 7.20 11.84
C GLY A 63 0.19 7.16 10.36
N ALA A 64 0.94 6.46 9.53
CA ALA A 64 0.88 6.56 8.07
C ALA A 64 -0.07 5.55 7.42
N PHE A 65 -0.93 4.86 8.17
CA PHE A 65 -1.69 3.73 7.65
C PHE A 65 -3.10 3.66 8.18
N ASN A 66 -3.97 3.06 7.38
CA ASN A 66 -5.23 2.56 7.88
C ASN A 66 -4.95 1.36 8.78
N THR A 67 -5.47 1.41 10.00
CA THR A 67 -5.52 0.28 10.90
C THR A 67 -6.96 -0.21 10.97
N ASN A 68 -7.15 -1.53 10.91
CA ASN A 68 -8.46 -2.10 11.16
C ASN A 68 -8.60 -2.52 12.64
N ASN A 69 -9.80 -2.96 13.01
CA ASN A 69 -10.10 -3.41 14.38
C ASN A 69 -9.29 -4.64 14.82
N ASN A 70 -8.63 -5.34 13.89
CA ASN A 70 -7.77 -6.49 14.16
C ASN A 70 -6.31 -6.09 14.39
N GLY A 71 -5.99 -4.79 14.35
CA GLY A 71 -4.64 -4.27 14.54
C GLY A 71 -3.72 -4.48 13.34
N GLU A 72 -4.27 -4.81 12.16
CA GLU A 72 -3.53 -4.95 10.91
C GLU A 72 -3.19 -3.58 10.33
N ILE A 73 -2.10 -3.51 9.57
CA ILE A 73 -1.71 -2.31 8.82
C ILE A 73 -2.09 -2.49 7.36
N ILE A 74 -2.82 -1.54 6.80
CA ILE A 74 -3.24 -1.54 5.40
C ILE A 74 -2.51 -0.41 4.67
N VAL A 75 -1.67 -0.80 3.70
CA VAL A 75 -0.94 0.12 2.82
C VAL A 75 -1.58 0.05 1.43
N SER A 76 -2.28 1.09 1.01
CA SER A 76 -2.89 1.15 -0.32
C SER A 76 -1.91 1.69 -1.36
N GLY A 77 -2.13 1.39 -2.63
CA GLY A 77 -1.33 1.90 -3.74
C GLY A 77 -2.02 1.69 -5.09
N TRP A 78 -1.28 2.01 -6.15
CA TRP A 78 -1.77 2.00 -7.52
C TRP A 78 -0.81 1.28 -8.48
N GLN A 79 -1.36 0.59 -9.48
CA GLN A 79 -0.61 0.04 -10.61
C GLN A 79 -1.17 0.47 -11.97
N SER A 80 -0.27 0.77 -12.91
CA SER A 80 -0.65 1.28 -14.23
C SER A 80 -1.25 0.21 -15.16
N GLN A 81 -0.81 -1.05 -15.07
CA GLN A 81 -1.20 -2.11 -16.01
C GLN A 81 -2.38 -2.98 -15.52
N GLY A 82 -2.83 -2.79 -14.28
CA GLY A 82 -3.83 -3.65 -13.64
C GLY A 82 -3.27 -5.02 -13.24
N ILE A 83 -3.95 -5.69 -12.31
CA ILE A 83 -3.55 -6.97 -11.73
C ILE A 83 -4.71 -7.95 -11.86
N PHE A 84 -4.55 -8.95 -12.72
CA PHE A 84 -5.55 -9.97 -12.97
C PHE A 84 -5.14 -11.35 -12.41
N GLN A 85 -3.86 -11.52 -12.07
CA GLN A 85 -3.27 -12.74 -11.54
C GLN A 85 -2.00 -12.41 -10.72
N PRO A 86 -1.51 -13.34 -9.87
CA PRO A 86 -0.36 -13.12 -9.00
C PRO A 86 0.89 -12.54 -9.67
N ARG A 87 1.21 -13.00 -10.88
CA ARG A 87 2.40 -12.56 -11.63
C ARG A 87 2.33 -11.13 -12.18
N ASP A 88 1.14 -10.53 -12.25
CA ASP A 88 0.96 -9.16 -12.77
C ASP A 88 1.38 -8.13 -11.72
N PHE A 89 1.39 -8.50 -10.44
CA PHE A 89 1.80 -7.60 -9.38
C PHE A 89 3.32 -7.44 -9.39
N HIS A 90 3.81 -6.24 -9.73
CA HIS A 90 5.24 -5.92 -9.66
C HIS A 90 5.64 -5.11 -8.43
N GLY A 91 4.78 -4.17 -8.02
CA GLY A 91 4.98 -3.34 -6.85
C GLY A 91 4.17 -2.05 -6.88
N PHE A 92 4.26 -1.27 -5.81
CA PHE A 92 3.75 0.09 -5.72
C PHE A 92 4.55 0.85 -4.66
N SER A 93 4.38 2.16 -4.63
CA SER A 93 4.84 2.99 -3.52
C SER A 93 3.70 3.83 -2.97
N ASN A 94 3.74 4.11 -1.67
CA ASN A 94 2.87 5.07 -1.04
C ASN A 94 3.67 6.00 -0.14
N SER A 95 3.57 7.30 -0.40
CA SER A 95 4.18 8.36 0.40
C SER A 95 3.14 8.89 1.37
N PHE A 96 3.52 8.96 2.64
CA PHE A 96 2.64 9.48 3.69
C PHE A 96 3.28 10.70 4.32
N THR A 97 2.52 11.79 4.36
CA THR A 97 2.99 13.11 4.84
C THR A 97 2.89 13.26 6.35
N SER A 98 2.46 12.22 7.09
CA SER A 98 2.36 12.27 8.54
C SER A 98 3.74 12.15 9.21
N ALA A 99 4.20 13.29 9.72
CA ALA A 99 5.31 13.50 10.66
C ALA A 99 6.77 13.27 10.19
N HIS A 100 7.07 12.49 9.14
CA HIS A 100 8.47 12.14 8.84
C HIS A 100 8.87 11.96 7.36
N ASP A 101 8.12 12.51 6.39
CA ASP A 101 8.43 12.38 4.95
C ASP A 101 8.83 10.95 4.55
N LYS A 102 8.03 9.98 5.00
CA LYS A 102 8.30 8.56 4.77
C LYS A 102 7.57 8.07 3.54
N THR A 103 8.26 7.26 2.75
CA THR A 103 7.68 6.54 1.62
C THR A 103 7.87 5.06 1.82
N ILE A 104 6.78 4.30 1.67
CA ILE A 104 6.83 2.86 1.63
C ILE A 104 6.84 2.39 0.19
N TYR A 105 7.75 1.49 -0.08
CA TYR A 105 7.88 0.77 -1.33
C TYR A 105 7.55 -0.69 -1.06
N VAL A 106 6.68 -1.25 -1.89
CA VAL A 106 6.28 -2.65 -1.85
C VAL A 106 6.55 -3.23 -3.23
N TRP A 107 7.30 -4.31 -3.36
CA TRP A 107 7.54 -4.94 -4.66
C TRP A 107 7.81 -6.43 -4.53
N ARG A 108 7.67 -7.14 -5.65
CA ARG A 108 8.04 -8.56 -5.74
C ARG A 108 9.56 -8.72 -5.64
N ASP A 109 10.00 -9.64 -4.81
CA ASP A 109 11.39 -10.05 -4.71
C ASP A 109 11.48 -11.57 -4.87
N GLY A 110 11.71 -12.02 -6.11
CA GLY A 110 11.62 -13.43 -6.49
C GLY A 110 10.24 -14.04 -6.22
N ALA A 111 10.19 -15.08 -5.39
CA ALA A 111 8.95 -15.71 -4.96
C ALA A 111 8.21 -14.91 -3.87
N GLY A 112 8.88 -13.94 -3.25
CA GLY A 112 8.42 -13.21 -2.08
C GLY A 112 7.95 -11.78 -2.35
N LEU A 113 7.85 -11.02 -1.27
CA LEU A 113 7.48 -9.62 -1.23
C LEU A 113 8.48 -8.86 -0.37
N LYS A 114 8.99 -7.75 -0.86
CA LYS A 114 9.83 -6.83 -0.08
C LYS A 114 9.08 -5.55 0.23
N ILE A 115 9.17 -5.13 1.48
CA ILE A 115 8.72 -3.82 1.97
C ILE A 115 9.97 -3.03 2.34
N LYS A 116 10.06 -1.78 1.89
CA LYS A 116 11.09 -0.82 2.30
C LYS A 116 10.43 0.47 2.72
N VAL A 117 10.89 1.03 3.83
CA VAL A 117 10.54 2.36 4.29
C VAL A 117 11.73 3.26 4.05
N GLU A 118 11.55 4.29 3.23
CA GLU A 118 12.50 5.39 3.10
C GLU A 118 12.01 6.59 3.89
N ALA A 119 12.92 7.30 4.54
CA ALA A 119 12.68 8.62 5.10
C ALA A 119 13.45 9.68 4.30
N SER A 120 12.94 10.91 4.31
CA SER A 120 13.67 12.06 3.80
C SER A 120 14.27 12.84 4.97
N GLY A 121 15.50 13.30 4.80
CA GLY A 121 16.15 14.20 5.74
C GLY A 121 16.69 15.42 5.01
N THR A 122 16.75 16.55 5.70
CA THR A 122 17.41 17.76 5.21
C THR A 122 18.74 17.91 5.93
N ARG A 123 19.86 17.93 5.19
CA ARG A 123 21.12 18.43 5.75
C ARG A 123 21.10 19.94 5.64
N VAL A 124 21.15 20.62 6.78
CA VAL A 124 21.41 22.07 6.82
C VAL A 124 22.89 22.25 7.12
N GLY A 125 23.67 22.62 6.10
CA GLY A 125 25.10 22.90 6.22
C GLY A 125 25.42 24.36 5.89
N THR A 126 26.47 24.89 6.52
CA THR A 126 27.19 26.07 6.03
C THR A 126 28.17 25.63 4.93
N CYS A 127 28.38 26.47 3.92
CA CYS A 127 29.16 26.18 2.70
C CYS A 127 30.68 26.01 2.95
N GLY A 128 31.08 25.06 3.81
CA GLY A 128 32.47 24.73 4.14
C GLY A 128 32.97 23.42 3.52
N GLY A 129 32.17 22.74 2.70
CA GLY A 129 32.56 21.50 2.03
C GLY A 129 31.43 20.91 1.20
N GLN A 130 31.43 21.25 -0.10
CA GLN A 130 30.69 20.62 -1.20
C GLN A 130 29.16 20.57 -1.08
N CYS A 131 28.50 21.56 -1.71
CA CYS A 131 27.16 21.37 -2.25
C CYS A 131 27.34 21.05 -3.73
N GLU A 132 26.95 19.87 -4.18
CA GLU A 132 27.13 19.42 -5.57
C GLU A 132 25.98 19.91 -6.49
N ASP A 133 25.56 21.17 -6.37
CA ASP A 133 24.69 21.78 -7.37
C ASP A 133 25.52 22.69 -8.30
N PRO A 134 25.83 22.25 -9.54
CA PRO A 134 26.60 23.03 -10.49
C PRO A 134 25.83 24.23 -11.08
N THR A 135 24.55 24.43 -10.75
CA THR A 135 23.72 25.47 -11.36
C THR A 135 23.51 26.73 -10.52
N SER A 136 23.85 26.72 -9.22
CA SER A 136 23.71 27.89 -8.35
C SER A 136 25.05 28.61 -8.12
N SER A 137 25.30 29.69 -8.86
CA SER A 137 26.50 30.52 -8.74
C SER A 137 26.52 31.48 -7.53
N SER A 138 25.55 31.41 -6.61
CA SER A 138 25.49 32.24 -5.40
C SER A 138 25.19 31.40 -4.16
N CYS A 139 26.24 31.05 -3.41
CA CYS A 139 26.11 30.50 -2.06
C CYS A 139 25.73 31.61 -1.07
N GLU A 140 24.48 32.08 -1.11
CA GLU A 140 23.87 32.83 -0.01
C GLU A 140 23.43 31.86 1.10
N GLY A 141 24.41 31.18 1.70
CA GLY A 141 24.40 30.79 3.10
C GLY A 141 23.69 29.51 3.55
N ARG A 142 22.89 28.80 2.73
CA ARG A 142 22.30 27.50 3.12
C ARG A 142 22.09 26.57 1.93
N CYS A 143 22.65 25.37 1.99
CA CYS A 143 22.29 24.27 1.08
C CYS A 143 21.22 23.43 1.76
N ASN A 144 20.07 23.25 1.11
CA ASN A 144 19.01 22.36 1.54
C ASN A 144 19.03 21.10 0.68
N GLU A 145 19.99 20.21 0.92
CA GLU A 145 19.99 18.91 0.26
C GLU A 145 19.02 17.98 0.98
N THR A 146 17.98 17.56 0.26
CA THR A 146 17.07 16.51 0.72
C THR A 146 17.63 15.18 0.28
N TYR A 147 18.02 14.34 1.23
CA TYR A 147 18.50 12.98 0.95
C TYR A 147 17.47 11.96 1.43
N LYS A 148 17.35 10.87 0.67
CA LYS A 148 16.52 9.72 1.03
C LYS A 148 17.40 8.62 1.59
N TYR A 149 16.95 7.97 2.65
CA TYR A 149 17.65 6.86 3.25
C TYR A 149 16.67 5.79 3.73
N GLU A 150 17.07 4.53 3.61
CA GLU A 150 16.30 3.40 4.10
C GLU A 150 16.34 3.38 5.64
N VAL A 151 15.16 3.34 6.26
CA VAL A 151 15.02 3.28 7.73
C VAL A 151 14.52 1.94 8.23
N ALA A 152 13.93 1.13 7.34
CA ALA A 152 13.54 -0.25 7.61
C ALA A 152 13.28 -1.01 6.31
N ASN A 153 13.48 -2.33 6.35
CA ASN A 153 13.02 -3.23 5.32
C ASN A 153 12.56 -4.57 5.93
N TRP A 154 11.62 -5.22 5.26
CA TRP A 154 11.18 -6.57 5.59
C TRP A 154 11.00 -7.37 4.31
N ILE A 155 11.27 -8.68 4.39
CA ILE A 155 11.13 -9.61 3.29
C ILE A 155 10.20 -10.73 3.74
N PHE A 156 9.07 -10.87 3.06
CA PHE A 156 8.23 -12.05 3.14
C PHE A 156 8.70 -13.02 2.07
N ARG A 157 9.19 -14.19 2.47
CA ARG A 157 10.02 -15.03 1.60
C ARG A 157 9.22 -15.78 0.55
N TYR A 158 8.01 -16.17 0.89
CA TYR A 158 7.20 -17.06 0.06
C TYR A 158 5.79 -16.53 -0.08
N CYS A 159 5.36 -16.21 -1.30
CA CYS A 159 3.98 -15.86 -1.60
C CYS A 159 3.38 -16.79 -2.64
N ILE A 160 2.12 -17.16 -2.41
CA ILE A 160 1.28 -17.95 -3.32
C ILE A 160 0.02 -17.19 -3.72
#